data_AF-A0A9P5SVF5-F1
#
_entry.id   AF-A0A9P5SVF5-F1
#
_cell.length_a   1.000
_cell.length_b   1.000
_cell.length_c   1.000
_cell.angle_alpha   90.00
_cell.angle_beta   90.00
_cell.angle_gamma   90.00
#
_symmetry.space_group_name_H-M   'P 1'
#
loop_
_entity.id
_entity.type
_entity.pdbx_description
1 polymer ?
#
loop_
_entity_poly.entity_id
_entity_poly.type
_entity_poly.pdbx_seq_one_letter_code
_entity_poly.pdbx_strand_id
1 'polypeptide(L)' 'MPIMGGFEATQEIRKLETLRGKGERIPIIALIVHAMIGDQDRCVAAGMDEYITKPLRVNHLIAIINRFPPKNCPDLSQ' A
#
# COMPACT_ATOMS: atom_id res chain seq x y z
N MET A 1 -6.20 11.75 6.16
CA MET A 1 -6.77 11.14 7.37
C MET A 1 -6.68 12.17 8.49
N PRO A 2 -7.79 12.59 9.11
CA PRO A 2 -7.79 13.63 10.14
C PRO A 2 -7.43 13.13 11.54
N ILE A 3 -7.48 11.81 11.79
CA ILE A 3 -7.30 11.22 13.12
C ILE A 3 -5.94 10.55 13.29
N MET A 4 -5.43 9.87 12.25
CA MET A 4 -4.18 9.10 12.27
C MET A 4 -3.40 9.33 10.97
N GLY A 5 -2.08 9.40 11.04
CA GLY A 5 -1.24 9.54 9.84
C GLY A 5 -1.15 8.23 9.05
N GLY A 6 -0.95 8.31 7.73
CA GLY A 6 -0.82 7.11 6.88
C GLY A 6 0.36 6.19 7.27
N PHE A 7 1.47 6.77 7.74
CA PHE A 7 2.61 6.01 8.26
C PHE A 7 2.27 5.23 9.53
N GLU A 8 1.62 5.89 10.50
CA GLU A 8 1.18 5.26 11.75
C GLU A 8 0.14 4.16 11.48
N ALA A 9 -0.82 4.43 10.59
CA ALA A 9 -1.81 3.45 10.17
C ALA A 9 -1.14 2.21 9.55
N THR A 10 -0.12 2.40 8.72
CA THR A 10 0.64 1.30 8.11
C THR A 10 1.32 0.45 9.18
N GLN A 11 2.01 1.09 10.13
CA GLN A 11 2.68 0.38 11.21
C GLN A 11 1.69 -0.44 12.04
N GLU A 12 0.51 0.11 12.33
CA GLU A 12 -0.52 -0.61 13.07
C GLU A 12 -1.08 -1.81 12.29
N ILE A 13 -1.31 -1.65 10.98
CA ILE A 13 -1.69 -2.76 10.10
C ILE A 13 -0.62 -3.86 10.14
N ARG A 14 0.67 -3.52 10.05
CA ARG A 14 1.76 -4.52 10.12
C ARG A 14 1.85 -5.25 11.46
N LYS A 15 1.58 -4.55 12.58
CA LYS A 15 1.47 -5.20 13.89
C LYS A 15 0.31 -6.20 13.92
N LEU A 16 -0.86 -5.80 13.41
CA LEU A 16 -2.04 -6.65 13.34
C LEU A 16 -1.82 -7.89 12.46
N GLU A 17 -1.12 -7.74 11.33
CA GLU A 17 -0.72 -8.87 10.46
C GLU A 17 0.15 -9.88 11.21
N THR A 18 1.14 -9.38 11.96
CA THR A 18 2.04 -10.21 12.77
C THR A 18 1.26 -10.97 13.86
N LEU A 19 0.37 -10.28 14.57
CA LEU A 19 -0.43 -10.86 15.66
C LEU A 19 -1.44 -11.91 15.16
N ARG A 20 -2.01 -11.72 13.96
CA ARG A 20 -3.02 -12.65 13.40
C ARG A 20 -2.42 -13.95 12.89
N GLY A 21 -1.09 -14.07 12.79
CA GLY A 21 -0.38 -15.32 12.48
C GLY A 21 -0.67 -15.93 11.10
N LYS A 22 -1.55 -15.33 10.28
CA LYS A 22 -1.99 -15.89 8.99
C LYS A 22 -1.02 -15.68 7.83
N GLY A 23 0.14 -15.04 8.04
CA GLY A 23 1.20 -14.93 7.03
C GLY A 23 0.86 -14.19 5.74
N GLU A 24 -0.36 -13.63 5.63
CA GLU A 24 -0.79 -12.87 4.46
C GLU A 24 -0.52 -11.39 4.70
N ARG A 25 0.58 -10.92 4.12
CA ARG A 25 0.90 -9.51 4.00
C ARG A 25 -0.09 -8.86 3.05
N ILE A 26 -0.85 -7.89 3.53
CA ILE A 26 -1.78 -7.09 2.74
C ILE A 26 -0.95 -6.01 2.02
N PRO A 27 -1.10 -5.85 0.69
CA PRO A 27 -0.45 -4.76 -0.04
C PRO A 27 -0.93 -3.39 0.46
N ILE A 28 0.00 -2.51 0.83
CA ILE A 28 -0.28 -1.13 1.24
C ILE A 28 0.39 -0.18 0.25
N ILE A 29 -0.42 0.57 -0.49
CA ILE A 29 0.03 1.57 -1.48
C ILE A 29 -0.24 2.97 -0.92
N ALA A 30 0.81 3.77 -0.75
CA ALA A 30 0.69 5.13 -0.23
C ALA A 30 0.21 6.10 -1.30
N LEU A 31 -0.66 7.05 -0.96
CA LEU A 31 -1.00 8.19 -1.82
C LEU A 31 -0.44 9.48 -1.25
N ILE A 32 0.62 10.00 -1.87
CA ILE A 32 1.37 11.18 -1.38
C ILE A 32 1.07 12.41 -2.23
N VAL A 33 1.01 13.59 -1.60
CA VAL A 33 0.71 14.85 -2.31
C VAL A 33 1.94 15.38 -3.04
N HIS A 34 3.13 15.19 -2.47
CA HIS A 34 4.43 15.53 -3.06
C HIS A 34 5.38 14.37 -2.79
N ALA A 35 6.18 13.99 -3.79
CA ALA A 35 7.31 13.07 -3.60
C ALA A 35 8.56 13.91 -3.35
N MET A 36 8.88 14.13 -2.07
CA MET A 36 10.17 14.71 -1.72
C MET A 36 11.23 13.61 -1.70
N ILE A 37 12.50 14.00 -1.88
CA ILE A 37 13.63 13.10 -1.69
C ILE A 37 13.56 12.54 -0.26
N GLY A 38 13.56 11.20 -0.13
CA GLY A 38 13.44 10.51 1.15
C GLY A 38 12.02 10.10 1.55
N ASP A 39 10.96 10.58 0.88
CA ASP A 39 9.60 10.08 1.16
C ASP A 39 9.45 8.61 0.76
N GLN A 40 10.16 8.16 -0.28
CA GLN A 40 10.23 6.75 -0.66
C GLN A 40 10.84 5.91 0.49
N ASP A 41 11.97 6.33 1.03
CA ASP A 41 12.63 5.63 2.13
C ASP A 41 11.75 5.57 3.38
N ARG A 42 11.02 6.67 3.66
CA ARG A 42 10.05 6.71 4.77
C ARG A 42 8.86 5.78 4.54
N CYS A 43 8.35 5.68 3.31
CA CYS A 43 7.28 4.74 2.98
C CYS A 43 7.75 3.29 3.16
N VAL A 44 8.93 2.96 2.66
CA VAL A 44 9.53 1.62 2.80
C VAL A 44 9.79 1.30 4.28
N ALA A 45 10.37 2.23 5.04
CA ALA A 45 10.64 2.06 6.47
C ALA A 45 9.37 1.91 7.32
N ALA A 46 8.27 2.55 6.93
CA ALA A 46 6.96 2.36 7.57
C ALA A 46 6.31 1.00 7.22
N GLY A 47 6.85 0.27 6.24
CA GLY A 47 6.34 -1.01 5.80
C GLY A 47 5.31 -0.92 4.67
N MET A 48 5.28 0.17 3.89
CA MET A 48 4.45 0.29 2.68
C MET A 48 5.13 -0.46 1.53
N ASP A 49 4.33 -0.97 0.59
CA ASP A 49 4.82 -1.77 -0.54
C ASP A 49 5.05 -0.93 -1.80
N GLU A 50 4.23 0.10 -2.01
CA GLU A 50 4.34 1.03 -3.14
C GLU A 50 3.81 2.43 -2.77
N TYR A 51 4.07 3.41 -3.64
CA TYR A 51 3.51 4.76 -3.49
C TYR A 51 3.07 5.38 -4.82
N ILE A 52 2.11 6.29 -4.75
CA ILE A 52 1.57 7.04 -5.88
C ILE A 52 1.53 8.52 -5.50
N THR A 53 2.02 9.37 -6.39
CA THR A 53 1.93 10.83 -6.24
C THR A 53 0.60 11.36 -6.76
N LYS A 54 0.08 12.41 -6.13
CA LYS A 54 -1.01 13.20 -6.70
C LYS A 54 -0.49 14.11 -7.82
N PRO A 55 -1.31 14.41 -8.86
CA PRO A 55 -2.67 13.91 -9.07
C PRO A 55 -2.70 12.42 -9.47
N LEU A 56 -3.66 11.70 -8.90
CA LEU A 56 -3.83 10.26 -9.11
C LEU A 56 -4.23 9.98 -10.57
N ARG A 57 -3.39 9.25 -11.31
CA ARG A 57 -3.71 8.80 -12.66
C ARG A 57 -4.28 7.39 -12.60
N VAL A 58 -5.50 7.20 -13.12
CA VAL A 58 -6.21 5.90 -13.07
C VAL A 58 -5.40 4.78 -13.71
N ASN A 59 -4.79 5.00 -14.87
CA ASN A 59 -3.96 3.99 -15.54
C ASN A 59 -2.76 3.56 -14.68
N HIS A 60 -2.16 4.48 -13.93
CA HIS A 60 -1.05 4.19 -13.05
C HIS A 60 -1.51 3.39 -11.82
N LEU A 61 -2.65 3.77 -11.23
CA LEU A 61 -3.26 3.03 -10.13
C LEU A 61 -3.59 1.58 -10.54
N ILE A 62 -4.21 1.39 -11.70
CA ILE A 62 -4.53 0.05 -12.22
C ILE A 62 -3.25 -0.77 -12.42
N ALA A 63 -2.21 -0.17 -13.00
CA ALA A 63 -0.93 -0.85 -13.20
C ALA A 63 -0.31 -1.32 -11.87
N ILE A 64 -0.40 -0.50 -10.81
CA ILE A 64 0.11 -0.87 -9.48
C ILE A 64 -0.77 -1.95 -8.83
N ILE A 65 -2.11 -1.83 -8.89
CA ILE A 65 -3.01 -2.86 -8.36
C ILE A 65 -2.74 -4.21 -9.02
N ASN A 66 -2.52 -4.23 -10.35
CA ASN A 66 -2.21 -5.46 -11.09
C ASN A 66 -0.87 -6.11 -10.68
N ARG A 67 0.05 -5.37 -10.03
CA ARG A 67 1.28 -5.97 -9.46
C ARG A 67 1.00 -6.77 -8.18
N PHE A 68 -0.15 -6.55 -7.55
CA PHE A 68 -0.55 -7.21 -6.32
C PHE A 68 -1.85 -8.02 -6.52
N PRO A 69 -1.82 -9.08 -7.35
CA PRO A 69 -3.02 -9.85 -7.66
C PRO A 69 -3.57 -10.54 -6.40
N PRO A 70 -4.91 -10.70 -6.28
CA PRO A 70 -5.49 -11.46 -5.19
C PRO A 70 -5.05 -12.91 -5.29
N LYS A 71 -4.55 -13.49 -4.21
CA LYS A 71 -4.09 -14.90 -4.18
C LYS A 71 -5.20 -15.91 -4.50
N ASN A 72 -6.47 -15.52 -4.34
CA ASN A 72 -7.65 -16.36 -4.58
C ASN A 72 -8.61 -15.76 -5.61
N CYS A 73 -8.14 -14.97 -6.58
CA CYS A 73 -9.03 -14.49 -7.63
C CYS A 73 -9.39 -15.67 -8.57
N PRO A 74 -10.65 -16.13 -8.64
CA PRO A 74 -11.07 -16.94 -9.77
C PRO A 74 -10.88 -16.10 -11.02
N ASP A 75 -10.27 -16.68 -12.04
CA ASP A 75 -10.04 -16.04 -13.34
C ASP A 75 -11.33 -15.38 -13.82
N LEU A 76 -11.35 -14.04 -13.90
CA LEU A 76 -12.49 -13.26 -14.41
C LEU A 76 -12.48 -13.23 -15.95
N SER A 77 -11.66 -14.05 -16.59
CA SER A 77 -11.68 -14.33 -18.02
C SER A 77 -12.71 -15.41 -18.36
N GLN A 78 -14.00 -15.12 -18.14
CA GLN A 78 -15.09 -15.73 -18.91
C GLN A 78 -16.12 -14.66 -19.29
#